data_AF-A0A7V7BFV2-F1
#
_entry.id   AF-A0A7V7BFV2-F1
#
_cell.length_a   1.000
_cell.length_b   1.000
_cell.length_c   1.000
_cell.angle_alpha   90.00
_cell.angle_beta   90.00
_cell.angle_gamma   90.00
#
_symmetry.space_group_name_H-M   'P 1'
#
loop_
_entity.id
_entity.type
_entity.pdbx_description
1 polymer ?
#
loop_
_entity_poly.entity_id
_entity_poly.type
_entity_poly.pdbx_seq_one_letter_code
_entity_poly.pdbx_strand_id
1 'polypeptide(L)' 'AGIAKHYTAEELVGKKIIIVANLKPAKLRGITSQGMLLAASTGDQLAVLTLDRDIPTGAKVK' A
#
# COMPACT_ATOMS: atom_id res chain seq x y z
N ALA A 1 -4.24 -2.77 5.61
CA ALA A 1 -3.00 -3.49 5.26
C ALA A 1 -2.26 -3.84 6.55
N GLY A 2 -1.73 -5.05 6.69
CA GLY A 2 -1.06 -5.52 7.91
C GLY A 2 0.37 -4.98 8.09
N ILE A 3 0.65 -3.75 7.65
CA ILE A 3 2.01 -3.19 7.58
C ILE A 3 2.40 -2.39 8.84
N ALA A 4 1.48 -2.21 9.79
CA ALA A 4 1.66 -1.37 10.96
C ALA A 4 2.81 -1.81 11.89
N LYS A 5 3.29 -3.05 11.75
CA LYS A 5 4.47 -3.54 12.49
C LYS A 5 5.80 -3.13 11.85
N HIS A 6 5.79 -2.68 10.60
CA HIS A 6 6.99 -2.40 9.81
C HIS A 6 7.12 -0.92 9.41
N TYR A 7 6.05 -0.14 9.51
CA TYR A 7 6.04 1.27 9.14
C TYR A 7 5.30 2.10 10.20
N THR A 8 5.88 3.24 10.53
CA THR A 8 5.25 4.33 11.27
C THR A 8 4.28 5.10 10.37
N ALA A 9 3.40 5.91 10.97
CA ALA A 9 2.46 6.71 10.18
C ALA A 9 3.21 7.78 9.36
N GLU A 10 4.24 8.36 9.95
CA GLU A 10 5.05 9.45 9.40
C GLU A 10 5.82 9.01 8.15
N GLU A 11 6.33 7.77 8.13
CA GLU A 11 7.02 7.19 6.96
C GLU A 11 6.10 6.96 5.75
N LEU A 12 4.78 6.92 5.97
CA LEU A 12 3.79 6.68 4.92
C LEU A 12 3.24 7.98 4.34
N VAL A 13 3.31 9.09 5.07
CA VAL A 13 2.82 10.39 4.59
C VAL A 13 3.70 10.85 3.43
N GLY A 14 3.07 11.15 2.28
CA GLY A 14 3.76 11.59 1.06
C GLY A 14 4.45 10.47 0.27
N LYS A 15 4.50 9.24 0.79
CA LYS A 15 5.10 8.10 0.09
C LYS A 15 4.22 7.66 -1.09
N LYS A 16 4.80 7.58 -2.29
CA LYS A 16 4.12 6.99 -3.46
C LYS A 16 4.13 5.46 -3.35
N ILE A 17 2.97 4.86 -3.47
CA ILE A 17 2.75 3.43 -3.28
C ILE A 17 1.95 2.85 -4.44
N ILE A 18 2.00 1.53 -4.58
CA ILE A 18 1.18 0.80 -5.54
C ILE A 18 -0.02 0.18 -4.83
N ILE A 19 -1.20 0.36 -5.42
CA ILE A 19 -2.46 -0.22 -4.92
C ILE A 19 -3.18 -1.01 -6.00
N VAL A 20 -3.96 -2.00 -5.58
CA VAL A 20 -5.00 -2.64 -6.39
C VAL A 20 -6.31 -1.90 -6.13
N ALA A 21 -6.80 -1.21 -7.16
CA ALA A 21 -7.94 -0.28 -7.08
C ALA A 21 -9.28 -0.87 -7.56
N ASN A 22 -9.31 -2.11 -8.07
CA ASN A 22 -10.51 -2.77 -8.59
C ASN A 22 -11.12 -3.82 -7.65
N LEU A 23 -10.67 -3.86 -6.39
CA LEU A 23 -11.20 -4.80 -5.41
C LEU A 23 -12.56 -4.32 -4.91
N LYS A 24 -13.45 -5.28 -4.62
CA LYS A 24 -14.71 -4.96 -3.92
C LYS A 24 -14.39 -4.40 -2.54
N PRO A 25 -15.09 -3.35 -2.08
CA PRO A 25 -14.86 -2.80 -0.74
C PRO A 25 -15.02 -3.86 0.35
N ALA A 26 -14.11 -3.86 1.31
CA ALA A 26 -14.11 -4.83 2.41
C ALA A 26 -14.10 -4.09 3.76
N LYS A 27 -14.97 -4.48 4.69
CA LYS A 27 -14.95 -3.94 6.05
C LYS A 27 -13.81 -4.59 6.86
N LEU A 28 -12.89 -3.77 7.33
CA LEU A 28 -11.78 -4.16 8.19
C LEU A 28 -11.90 -3.39 9.50
N ARG A 29 -12.17 -4.09 10.62
CA ARG A 29 -12.30 -3.48 11.96
C ARG A 29 -13.26 -2.28 12.00
N GLY A 30 -14.39 -2.37 11.30
CA GLY A 30 -15.40 -1.31 11.23
C GLY A 30 -15.15 -0.23 10.17
N ILE A 31 -13.98 -0.19 9.54
CA ILE A 31 -13.63 0.77 8.48
C ILE A 31 -13.71 0.10 7.12
N THR A 32 -14.29 0.77 6.12
CA THR A 32 -14.35 0.26 4.75
C THR A 32 -13.03 0.49 4.01
N SER A 33 -12.35 -0.59 3.63
CA SER A 33 -11.17 -0.57 2.77
C SER A 33 -11.59 -0.49 1.31
N GLN A 34 -11.08 0.49 0.57
CA GLN A 34 -11.38 0.75 -0.85
C GLN A 34 -10.34 0.17 -1.82
N GLY A 35 -9.35 -0.55 -1.30
CA GLY A 35 -8.29 -1.13 -2.11
C GLY A 35 -7.28 -1.85 -1.25
N MET A 36 -6.21 -2.31 -1.88
CA MET A 36 -5.12 -3.02 -1.23
C MET A 36 -3.78 -2.46 -1.67
N LEU A 37 -2.96 -2.04 -0.71
CA LEU A 37 -1.55 -1.70 -0.94
C LEU A 37 -0.77 -2.98 -1.24
N LEU A 38 0.18 -2.91 -2.18
CA LEU A 38 1.09 -4.00 -2.50
C LEU A 38 2.39 -3.91 -1.70
N ALA A 39 2.81 -5.04 -1.14
CA ALA A 39 4.07 -5.20 -0.44
C ALA A 39 4.69 -6.56 -0.76
N ALA A 40 6.01 -6.63 -0.81
CA ALA A 40 6.75 -7.88 -0.79
C ALA A 40 7.00 -8.30 0.65
N SER A 41 6.94 -9.61 0.93
CA SER A 41 7.23 -10.16 2.26
C SER A 41 8.11 -11.39 2.16
N THR A 42 9.14 -11.47 3.00
CA THR A 42 10.02 -12.64 3.16
C THR A 42 10.40 -12.81 4.63
N GLY A 43 9.93 -13.89 5.26
CA GLY A 43 10.05 -14.06 6.72
C GLY A 43 9.45 -12.86 7.48
N ASP A 44 10.25 -12.23 8.34
CA ASP A 44 9.88 -11.03 9.10
C ASP A 44 10.11 -9.72 8.33
N GLN A 45 10.60 -9.77 7.10
CA GLN A 45 10.81 -8.58 6.28
C GLN A 45 9.55 -8.27 5.46
N LEU A 46 9.16 -7.01 5.46
CA LEU A 46 8.06 -6.50 4.65
C LEU A 46 8.48 -5.18 4.00
N ALA A 47 8.34 -5.10 2.68
CA ALA A 47 8.67 -3.92 1.90
C ALA A 47 7.46 -3.47 1.08
N VAL A 48 6.92 -2.29 1.39
CA VAL A 48 5.87 -1.64 0.58
C VAL A 48 6.45 -1.32 -0.80
N LEU A 49 5.75 -1.77 -1.86
CA LEU A 49 6.17 -1.46 -3.22
C LEU A 49 5.99 0.03 -3.51
N THR A 50 7.02 0.62 -4.10
CA THR A 50 7.12 2.04 -4.46
C THR A 50 7.62 2.18 -5.89
N LEU A 51 7.63 3.40 -6.40
CA LEU A 51 8.17 3.74 -7.70
C LEU A 51 9.69 3.97 -7.61
N ASP A 52 10.41 3.62 -8.67
CA ASP A 52 11.85 3.88 -8.84
C ASP A 52 12.14 5.32 -9.27
N ARG A 53 11.11 6.04 -9.72
CA ARG A 53 11.17 7.42 -10.21
C ARG A 53 9.87 8.15 -9.91
N ASP A 54 9.90 9.48 -10.03
CA ASP A 54 8.72 10.29 -9.79
C ASP A 54 7.71 10.19 -10.95
N ILE A 55 6.57 9.53 -10.69
CA ILE A 55 5.46 9.40 -11.65
C ILE A 55 4.18 9.94 -11.01
N PRO A 56 3.30 10.64 -11.77
CA PRO A 56 2.04 11.14 -11.23
C PRO A 56 1.17 10.05 -10.58
N THR A 57 0.49 10.42 -9.49
CA THR A 57 -0.48 9.55 -8.82
C THR A 57 -1.59 9.13 -9.78
N GLY A 58 -2.00 7.86 -9.72
CA GLY A 58 -3.02 7.30 -10.61
C GLY A 58 -2.48 6.73 -11.93
N ALA A 59 -1.17 6.79 -12.17
CA ALA A 59 -0.54 6.08 -13.27
C ALA A 59 -0.81 4.56 -13.18
N LYS A 60 -1.15 3.95 -14.32
CA LYS A 60 -1.48 2.53 -14.40
C LYS A 60 -0.20 1.69 -14.39
N VAL A 61 -0.11 0.78 -13.43
CA VAL A 61 0.93 -0.27 -13.40
C VAL A 61 0.66 -1.26 -14.53
N LYS A 62 1.72 -1.66 -15.23
CA LYS A 62 1.68 -2.62 -16.34
C LYS A 62 2.42 -3.89 -15.96
#